data_AF-A0A7Y8HUS4-F1
#
_entry.id   AF-A0A7Y8HUS4-F1
#
_cell.length_a   1.000
_cell.length_b   1.000
_cell.length_c   1.000
_cell.angle_alpha   90.00
_cell.angle_beta   90.00
_cell.angle_gamma   90.00
#
_symmetry.space_group_name_H-M   'P 1'
#
loop_
_entity.id
_entity.type
_entity.pdbx_description
1 polymer ?
#
loop_
_entity_poly.entity_id
_entity_poly.type
_entity_poly.pdbx_seq_one_letter_code
_entity_poly.pdbx_strand_id
1 'polypeptide(L)' 'FFLPDDTETSVTRLTAVVVAPGKDAGHILSALRTVIDPVFLPRPLHVVPHLPRNETGKLTREALLGLMQGLQKEERLGI' A
#
# COMPACT_ATOMS: atom_id res chain seq x y z
N PHE A 1 -9.90 -2.89 -4.13
CA PHE A 1 -9.37 -3.49 -2.89
C PHE A 1 -8.90 -4.89 -3.21
N PHE A 2 -7.71 -5.27 -2.75
CA PHE A 2 -7.07 -6.56 -3.02
C PHE A 2 -6.92 -7.30 -1.69
N LEU A 3 -7.48 -8.50 -1.59
CA LEU A 3 -7.28 -9.39 -0.43
C LEU A 3 -6.25 -10.46 -0.83
N PRO A 4 -5.04 -10.46 -0.25
CA PRO A 4 -4.14 -11.61 -0.35
C PRO A 4 -4.74 -12.80 0.42
N ASP A 5 -4.40 -14.00 -0.03
CA ASP A 5 -4.95 -15.27 0.43
C ASP A 5 -4.64 -15.52 1.92
N ASP A 6 -5.62 -16.08 2.61
CA ASP A 6 -5.69 -16.25 4.06
C ASP A 6 -4.61 -17.23 4.53
N THR A 7 -3.49 -16.68 5.02
CA THR A 7 -2.53 -17.44 5.83
C THR A 7 -2.79 -17.07 7.29
N GLU A 8 -3.64 -17.88 7.90
CA GLU A 8 -3.84 -18.08 9.33
C GLU A 8 -2.64 -17.57 10.15
N THR A 9 -2.85 -16.47 10.90
CA THR A 9 -1.99 -15.82 11.95
C THR A 9 -1.47 -14.40 11.68
N SER A 10 -1.64 -13.80 10.51
CA SER A 10 -1.32 -12.37 10.33
C SER A 10 -2.59 -11.55 10.18
N VAL A 11 -2.85 -10.63 11.12
CA VAL A 11 -3.88 -9.61 10.97
C VAL A 11 -3.75 -9.01 9.57
N THR A 12 -4.72 -9.28 8.68
CA THR A 12 -4.76 -8.73 7.30
C THR A 12 -5.07 -7.25 7.40
N ARG A 13 -4.06 -6.47 7.81
CA ARG A 13 -4.16 -5.03 7.94
C ARG A 13 -4.20 -4.45 6.54
N LEU A 14 -5.20 -3.60 6.29
CA LEU A 14 -5.33 -2.87 5.05
C LEU A 14 -4.05 -2.04 4.83
N THR A 15 -3.26 -2.45 3.85
CA THR A 15 -2.08 -1.73 3.40
C THR A 15 -2.45 -0.95 2.13
N ALA A 16 -2.08 0.32 2.07
CA ALA A 16 -2.28 1.13 0.87
C ALA A 16 -0.95 1.51 0.26
N VAL A 17 -0.88 1.46 -1.07
CA VAL A 17 0.25 1.94 -1.85
C VAL A 17 -0.26 3.07 -2.75
N VAL A 18 0.32 4.25 -2.61
CA VAL A 18 -0.15 5.47 -3.28
C VAL A 18 0.99 6.15 -4.01
N VAL A 19 0.71 6.62 -5.22
CA VAL A 19 1.64 7.47 -5.98
C VAL A 19 1.20 8.91 -5.81
N ALA A 20 2.00 9.68 -5.09
CA ALA A 20 1.68 11.06 -4.77
C ALA A 20 2.96 11.92 -4.85
N PRO A 21 3.38 12.35 -6.06
CA PRO A 21 4.59 13.16 -6.21
C PRO A 21 4.45 14.46 -5.41
N GLY A 22 5.41 14.71 -4.51
CA GLY A 22 5.44 15.91 -3.66
C GLY A 22 4.45 15.92 -2.49
N LYS A 23 3.84 14.78 -2.14
CA LYS A 23 2.97 14.65 -0.95
C LYS A 23 3.49 13.58 -0.01
N ASP A 24 3.53 13.91 1.27
CA ASP A 24 3.88 12.96 2.33
C ASP A 24 2.69 12.08 2.74
N ALA A 25 2.99 10.89 3.27
CA ALA A 25 1.99 9.96 3.81
C ALA A 25 1.05 10.63 4.83
N GLY A 26 1.55 11.52 5.69
CA GLY A 26 0.75 12.24 6.68
C GLY A 26 -0.29 13.17 6.05
N HIS A 27 0.05 13.81 4.92
CA HIS A 27 -0.88 14.67 4.19
C HIS A 27 -1.99 13.84 3.53
N ILE A 28 -1.63 12.68 2.98
CA ILE A 28 -2.58 11.75 2.36
C ILE A 28 -3.51 11.16 3.42
N LEU A 29 -2.99 10.72 4.56
CA LEU A 29 -3.80 10.19 5.66
C LEU A 29 -4.74 11.25 6.24
N SER A 30 -4.28 12.50 6.36
CA SER A 30 -5.12 13.63 6.80
C SER A 30 -6.26 13.91 5.81
N ALA A 31 -5.97 13.85 4.51
CA ALA A 31 -7.00 13.95 3.47
C ALA A 31 -7.94 12.74 3.45
N LEU A 32 -7.47 11.52 3.71
CA LEU A 32 -8.33 10.35 3.80
C LEU A 32 -9.24 10.40 5.04
N ARG A 33 -8.76 10.96 6.16
CA ARG A 33 -9.54 11.13 7.41
C ARG A 33 -10.78 12.00 7.24
N THR A 34 -10.79 12.95 6.30
CA THR A 34 -11.96 13.81 6.06
C THR A 34 -13.04 13.12 5.24
N VAL A 35 -12.71 12.04 4.52
CA VAL A 35 -13.65 11.37 3.61
C VAL A 35 -14.02 9.95 4.03
N ILE A 36 -13.19 9.31 4.86
CA ILE A 36 -13.32 7.89 5.25
C ILE A 36 -13.10 7.76 6.76
N ASP A 37 -13.91 6.91 7.41
CA ASP A 37 -13.80 6.63 8.83
C ASP A 37 -12.41 6.06 9.21
N PRO A 38 -11.82 6.49 10.34
CA PRO A 38 -10.49 6.03 10.78
C PRO A 38 -10.32 4.51 10.90
N VAL A 39 -11.41 3.75 11.01
CA VAL A 39 -11.39 2.27 11.01
C VAL A 39 -10.98 1.70 9.66
N PHE A 40 -11.29 2.39 8.56
CA PHE A 40 -10.93 1.99 7.20
C PHE A 40 -9.64 2.62 6.69
N LEU A 41 -9.01 3.48 7.50
CA LEU A 41 -7.73 4.07 7.11
C LEU A 41 -6.68 2.97 6.98
N PRO A 42 -5.98 2.91 5.83
CA PRO A 42 -4.93 1.93 5.62
C PRO A 42 -3.76 2.20 6.58
N ARG A 43 -3.27 1.14 7.20
CA ARG A 43 -2.12 1.15 8.10
C ARG A 43 -1.35 -0.16 7.88
N PRO A 44 -0.18 -0.15 7.21
CA PRO A 44 0.61 1.01 6.75
C PRO A 44 0.17 1.64 5.40
N LEU A 45 0.62 2.87 5.15
CA LEU A 45 0.46 3.59 3.87
C LEU A 45 1.84 3.88 3.29
N HIS A 46 2.13 3.32 2.12
CA HIS A 46 3.42 3.48 1.43
C HIS A 46 3.27 4.42 0.24
N VAL A 47 4.02 5.52 0.25
CA VAL A 47 4.11 6.42 -0.89
C VAL A 47 5.21 5.91 -1.81
N VAL A 48 4.86 5.55 -3.04
CA VAL A 48 5.79 5.02 -4.04
C VAL A 48 5.89 5.96 -5.24
N PRO A 49 7.05 6.03 -5.92
CA PRO A 49 7.20 6.90 -7.10
C PRO A 49 6.35 6.44 -8.29
N HIS A 50 6.11 5.13 -8.42
CA HIS A 50 5.25 4.56 -9.45
C HIS A 50 4.54 3.29 -8.96
N LEU A 51 3.42 2.95 -9.57
CA LEU A 51 2.85 1.60 -9.44
C LEU A 51 3.36 0.73 -10.59
N PRO A 52 3.79 -0.51 -10.31
CA PRO A 52 4.30 -1.40 -11.34
C PRO A 52 3.15 -1.81 -12.24
N ARG A 53 3.24 -1.44 -13.52
CA ARG A 53 2.27 -1.80 -14.55
C ARG A 53 2.96 -2.69 -15.55
N ASN A 54 2.24 -3.67 -16.08
CA ASN A 54 2.75 -4.50 -17.17
C ASN A 54 2.83 -3.71 -18.50
N GLU A 55 3.29 -4.36 -19.56
CA GLU A 55 3.41 -3.76 -20.91
C GLU A 55 2.08 -3.22 -21.47
N THR A 56 0.95 -3.77 -21.00
CA THR A 56 -0.40 -3.28 -21.35
C THR A 56 -0.90 -2.15 -20.44
N GLY A 57 -0.07 -1.65 -19.52
CA GLY A 57 -0.41 -0.61 -18.56
C GLY A 57 -1.28 -1.08 -17.38
N LYS A 58 -1.50 -2.39 -17.22
CA LYS A 58 -2.32 -2.98 -16.16
C LYS A 58 -1.51 -3.18 -14.89
N LEU A 59 -2.10 -2.82 -13.75
CA LEU A 59 -1.60 -3.20 -12.43
C LEU A 59 -1.98 -4.66 -12.18
N THR A 60 -1.07 -5.59 -12.44
CA THR A 60 -1.31 -7.02 -12.20
C THR A 60 -1.15 -7.34 -10.71
N ARG A 61 -1.86 -8.38 -10.25
CA ARG A 61 -1.75 -8.90 -8.88
C ARG A 61 -0.30 -9.25 -8.54
N GLU A 62 0.40 -9.91 -9.45
CA GLU A 62 1.79 -10.34 -9.24
C GLU A 62 2.75 -9.17 -9.11
N ALA A 63 2.61 -8.15 -9.95
CA ALA A 63 3.43 -6.93 -9.87
C ALA A 63 3.19 -6.16 -8.56
N LEU A 64 1.92 -6.08 -8.13
CA LEU A 64 1.56 -5.47 -6.85
C LEU A 64 2.12 -6.27 -5.67
N LEU A 65 2.01 -7.60 -5.70
CA LEU A 65 2.58 -8.47 -4.67
C LEU A 65 4.10 -8.33 -4.58
N GLY A 66 4.80 -8.29 -5.71
CA GLY A 66 6.25 -8.06 -5.75
C GLY A 66 6.65 -6.73 -5.11
N LEU A 67 5.90 -5.66 -5.39
CA LEU A 67 6.10 -4.36 -4.75
C LEU A 67 5.86 -4.44 -3.24
N MET A 68 4.77 -5.08 -2.80
CA MET A 68 4.46 -5.21 -1.37
C MET A 68 5.50 -6.04 -0.62
N GLN A 69 6.03 -7.11 -1.23
CA GLN A 69 7.13 -7.88 -0.64
C GLN A 69 8.41 -7.06 -0.49
N GLY A 70 8.73 -6.18 -1.45
CA GLY A 70 9.85 -5.24 -1.35
C GLY A 70 9.67 -4.28 -0.17
N LEU A 71 8.51 -3.63 -0.08
CA LEU A 71 8.17 -2.68 0.98
C LEU A 71 8.16 -3.33 2.38
N GLN A 72 7.60 -4.53 2.51
CA GLN A 72 7.64 -5.29 3.77
C GLN A 72 9.05 -5.69 4.18
N LYS A 73 9.93 -5.94 3.21
CA LYS A 73 11.35 -6.26 3.47
C LYS A 73 12.11 -5.03 3.96
N GLU A 74 11.87 -3.86 3.38
CA GLU A 74 12.44 -2.57 3.83
C GLU A 74 11.99 -2.22 5.25
N GLU A 75 10.69 -2.33 5.55
CA GLU A 75 10.15 -2.04 6.88
C GLU A 75 10.68 -3.01 7.96
N ARG A 76 10.87 -4.29 7.60
CA ARG A 76 11.48 -5.28 8.52
C ARG A 76 12.99 -5.10 8.70
N LEU A 77 13.68 -4.45 7.76
CA LEU A 77 15.11 -4.21 7.84
C LEU A 77 15.46 -2.94 8.64
N GLY A 78 14.48 -2.06 8.92
CA GLY A 78 14.63 -0.96 9.86
C GLY A 78 15.65 0.10 9.44
N ILE A 79 15.72 0.42 8.14
CA ILE A 79 16.44 1.59 7.63
C ILE A 79 15.56 2.84 7.60
#